data_AF-A0A5S4H4Y9-F1
#
_entry.id   AF-A0A5S4H4Y9-F1
#
_cell.length_a   1.000
_cell.length_b   1.000
_cell.length_c   1.000
_cell.angle_alpha   90.00
_cell.angle_beta   90.00
_cell.angle_gamma   90.00
#
_symmetry.space_group_name_H-M   'P 1'
#
loop_
_entity.id
_entity.type
_entity.pdbx_description
1 polymer ?
#
loop_
_entity_poly.entity_id
_entity_poly.type
_entity_poly.pdbx_seq_one_letter_code
_entity_poly.pdbx_strand_id
1 'polypeptide(L)'
;MLRQAGADQPVTSQQLSVLGSLEHGPRRMTELAAEHGVRLPTMTAQINRLERDGLVARGRDGADARVVTARLTGAGRELLAAGRERRLSFLADRLAHLSGDERARIAAALPAFDKLFTGP
;
A
#
# COMPACT_ATOMS: atom_id res chain seq x y z
N MET A 1 10.35 9.12 -7.40
CA MET A 1 10.98 7.88 -7.93
C MET A 1 10.08 6.65 -7.84
N LEU A 2 9.58 6.24 -6.67
CA LEU A 2 8.70 5.05 -6.57
C LEU A 2 7.34 5.17 -7.30
N ARG A 3 6.86 6.40 -7.57
CA ARG A 3 5.68 6.65 -8.40
C ARG A 3 5.84 6.20 -9.85
N GLN A 4 7.03 6.31 -10.45
CA GLN A 4 7.27 5.85 -11.82
C GLN A 4 7.21 4.32 -11.94
N ALA A 5 7.66 3.60 -10.91
CA ALA A 5 7.54 2.15 -10.83
C ALA A 5 6.08 1.64 -10.72
N GLY A 6 5.11 2.55 -10.53
CA GLY A 6 3.68 2.26 -10.50
C GLY A 6 2.91 2.75 -11.73
N ALA A 7 3.58 3.27 -12.77
CA ALA A 7 2.91 3.86 -13.94
C ALA A 7 2.01 2.86 -14.69
N ASP A 8 2.32 1.57 -14.65
CA ASP A 8 1.54 0.49 -15.27
C ASP A 8 0.61 -0.24 -14.28
N GLN A 9 0.30 0.38 -13.14
CA GLN A 9 -0.69 -0.20 -12.21
C GLN A 9 -2.10 0.23 -12.58
N PRO A 10 -3.09 -0.69 -12.53
CA PRO A 10 -4.49 -0.34 -12.79
C PRO A 10 -5.12 0.48 -11.66
N VAL A 11 -4.35 0.84 -10.62
CA VAL A 11 -4.79 1.62 -9.47
C VAL A 11 -3.86 2.80 -9.23
N THR A 12 -4.41 3.89 -8.69
CA THR A 12 -3.62 5.06 -8.27
C THR A 12 -2.71 4.74 -7.09
N SER A 13 -1.66 5.54 -6.88
CA SER A 13 -0.77 5.37 -5.71
C SER A 13 -1.53 5.45 -4.38
N GLN A 14 -2.58 6.28 -4.31
CA GLN A 14 -3.41 6.39 -3.10
C GLN A 14 -4.23 5.12 -2.86
N GLN A 15 -4.85 4.58 -3.91
CA GLN A 15 -5.58 3.31 -3.81
C GLN A 15 -4.65 2.16 -3.43
N LEU A 16 -3.46 2.09 -4.03
CA LEU A 16 -2.45 1.11 -3.66
C LEU A 16 -2.03 1.21 -2.19
N SER A 17 -1.86 2.44 -1.68
CA SER A 17 -1.58 2.68 -0.27
C SER A 17 -2.70 2.12 0.62
N VAL A 18 -3.96 2.41 0.29
CA VAL A 18 -5.13 1.89 1.03
C VAL A 18 -5.20 0.36 0.99
N LEU A 19 -4.92 -0.26 -0.16
CA LEU A 19 -4.85 -1.71 -0.26
C LEU A 19 -3.75 -2.27 0.64
N GLY A 20 -2.57 -1.63 0.69
CA GLY A 20 -1.46 -2.03 1.57
C GLY A 20 -1.83 -2.02 3.06
N SER A 21 -2.60 -1.03 3.52
CA SER A 21 -3.11 -0.97 4.90
C SER A 21 -4.01 -2.15 5.30
N LEU A 22 -4.55 -2.88 4.31
CA LEU A 22 -5.44 -4.03 4.48
C LEU A 22 -4.72 -5.39 4.34
N GLU A 23 -3.40 -5.39 4.08
CA GLU A 23 -2.61 -6.61 3.83
C GLU A 23 -2.67 -7.59 5.02
N HIS A 24 -2.64 -7.06 6.24
CA HIS A 24 -2.63 -7.84 7.47
C HIS A 24 -4.02 -8.19 8.03
N GLY A 25 -5.09 -7.81 7.32
CA GLY A 25 -6.46 -8.17 7.70
C GLY A 25 -7.49 -7.05 7.57
N PRO A 26 -8.75 -7.32 7.96
CA PRO A 26 -9.81 -6.32 7.93
C PRO A 26 -9.49 -5.13 8.85
N ARG A 27 -9.77 -3.91 8.39
CA ARG A 27 -9.57 -2.67 9.16
C ARG A 27 -10.85 -1.86 9.23
N ARG A 28 -11.02 -1.09 10.30
CA ARG A 28 -12.17 -0.18 10.43
C ARG A 28 -12.01 1.01 9.48
N MET A 29 -13.12 1.48 8.91
CA MET A 29 -13.10 2.62 7.99
C MET A 29 -12.52 3.90 8.62
N THR A 30 -12.75 4.10 9.93
CA THR A 30 -12.23 5.23 10.70
C THR A 30 -10.72 5.15 10.91
N GLU A 31 -10.18 3.96 11.15
CA GLU A 31 -8.74 3.72 11.28
C GLU A 31 -8.03 3.98 9.95
N LEU A 32 -8.59 3.48 8.84
CA LEU A 32 -8.06 3.76 7.52
C LEU A 32 -8.06 5.26 7.23
N ALA A 33 -9.15 5.97 7.56
CA ALA A 33 -9.22 7.41 7.35
C ALA A 33 -8.13 8.16 8.13
N ALA A 34 -7.92 7.81 9.41
CA ALA A 34 -6.88 8.38 10.25
C ALA A 34 -5.47 8.08 9.74
N GLU A 35 -5.17 6.82 9.40
CA GLU A 35 -3.87 6.37 8.88
C GLU A 35 -3.49 7.11 7.58
N HIS A 36 -4.47 7.37 6.71
CA HIS A 36 -4.26 8.05 5.44
C HIS A 36 -4.40 9.58 5.53
N GLY A 37 -4.63 10.15 6.72
CA GLY A 37 -4.77 11.59 6.93
C GLY A 37 -5.96 12.21 6.18
N VAL A 38 -7.02 11.44 5.93
CA VAL A 38 -8.22 11.88 5.20
C VAL A 38 -9.47 11.80 6.07
N ARG A 39 -10.51 12.54 5.68
CA ARG A 39 -11.82 12.43 6.34
C ARG A 39 -12.53 11.14 5.93
N LEU A 40 -13.42 10.65 6.80
CA LEU A 40 -14.18 9.42 6.56
C LEU A 40 -14.94 9.40 5.21
N PRO A 41 -15.63 10.49 4.77
CA PRO A 41 -16.29 10.49 3.46
C PRO A 41 -15.33 10.27 2.28
N THR A 42 -14.11 10.81 2.37
CA THR A 42 -13.05 10.61 1.37
C THR A 42 -12.59 9.15 1.36
N MET A 43 -12.38 8.55 2.54
CA MET A 43 -12.04 7.13 2.65
C MET A 43 -13.16 6.23 2.11
N THR A 44 -14.42 6.54 2.44
CA THR A 44 -15.60 5.83 1.89
C THR A 44 -15.63 5.88 0.37
N ALA A 45 -15.33 7.03 -0.23
CA ALA A 45 -15.25 7.14 -1.69
C ALA A 45 -14.09 6.31 -2.30
N GLN A 46 -12.95 6.21 -1.62
CA GLN A 46 -11.85 5.33 -2.06
C GLN A 46 -12.24 3.86 -1.99
N ILE A 47 -12.81 3.42 -0.87
CA ILE A 47 -13.25 2.04 -0.69
C ILE A 47 -14.40 1.69 -1.65
N ASN A 48 -15.33 2.61 -1.93
CA ASN A 48 -16.36 2.41 -2.96
C ASN A 48 -15.73 2.09 -4.33
N ARG A 49 -14.68 2.81 -4.72
CA ARG A 49 -14.00 2.54 -5.99
C ARG A 49 -13.35 1.15 -5.98
N LEU A 50 -12.56 0.86 -4.94
CA LEU A 50 -11.87 -0.43 -4.81
C LEU A 50 -12.84 -1.62 -4.71
N GLU A 51 -14.01 -1.43 -4.11
CA GLU A 51 -15.08 -2.42 -4.02
C GLU A 51 -15.74 -2.65 -5.39
N ARG A 52 -16.02 -1.58 -6.16
CA ARG A 52 -16.50 -1.71 -7.55
C ARG A 52 -15.51 -2.42 -8.45
N ASP A 53 -14.22 -2.22 -8.22
CA ASP A 53 -13.14 -2.88 -8.97
C ASP A 53 -12.88 -4.32 -8.48
N GLY A 54 -13.65 -4.80 -7.48
CA GLY A 54 -13.53 -6.16 -6.94
C GLY A 54 -12.29 -6.41 -6.07
N LEU A 55 -11.56 -5.36 -5.68
CA LEU A 55 -10.30 -5.45 -4.94
C LEU A 55 -10.49 -5.46 -3.42
N VAL A 56 -11.60 -4.90 -2.95
CA VAL A 56 -11.96 -4.82 -1.53
C VAL A 56 -13.40 -5.29 -1.32
N ALA A 57 -13.67 -5.89 -0.17
CA ALA A 57 -15.03 -6.16 0.28
C ALA A 57 -15.27 -5.48 1.63
N ARG A 58 -16.47 -4.90 1.82
CA ARG A 58 -16.91 -4.44 3.12
C ARG A 58 -17.42 -5.56 4.01
N GLY A 59 -17.28 -5.35 5.31
CA GLY A 59 -17.79 -6.23 6.34
C GLY A 59 -18.26 -5.44 7.55
N ARG A 60 -18.55 -6.18 8.62
CA ARG A 60 -18.84 -5.65 9.94
C ARG A 60 -17.78 -6.13 10.91
N ASP A 61 -17.50 -5.32 11.92
CA ASP A 61 -16.62 -5.70 13.02
C ASP A 61 -17.26 -6.82 13.85
N GLY A 62 -16.44 -7.78 14.28
CA GLY A 62 -16.92 -8.94 15.06
C GLY A 62 -17.37 -8.59 16.48
N ALA A 63 -16.87 -7.47 17.04
CA ALA A 63 -17.22 -7.01 18.37
C ALA A 63 -18.35 -5.96 18.37
N ASP A 64 -18.49 -5.17 17.28
CA ASP A 64 -19.61 -4.23 17.10
C ASP A 64 -20.12 -4.24 15.65
N ALA A 65 -21.28 -4.86 15.43
CA ALA A 65 -21.89 -4.98 14.10
C ALA A 65 -22.31 -3.64 13.47
N ARG A 66 -22.25 -2.51 14.20
CA ARG A 66 -22.47 -1.16 13.65
C ARG A 66 -21.22 -0.59 12.98
N VAL A 67 -20.04 -1.14 13.29
CA VAL A 67 -18.78 -0.68 12.73
C VAL A 67 -18.54 -1.33 11.36
N VAL A 68 -18.32 -0.50 10.35
CA VAL A 68 -17.99 -0.93 8.99
C VAL A 68 -16.49 -1.20 8.90
N THR A 69 -16.14 -2.37 8.37
CA THR A 69 -14.77 -2.76 8.06
C THR A 69 -14.57 -2.92 6.55
N ALA A 70 -13.32 -2.83 6.11
CA ALA A 70 -12.90 -3.17 4.75
C ALA A 70 -11.82 -4.25 4.82
N ARG A 71 -11.79 -5.16 3.85
CA ARG A 71 -10.77 -6.21 3.72
C ARG A 71 -10.43 -6.46 2.25
N LEU A 72 -9.22 -6.94 1.97
CA LEU A 72 -8.84 -7.36 0.63
C LEU A 72 -9.63 -8.60 0.18
N THR A 73 -10.04 -8.59 -1.09
CA THR A 73 -10.45 -9.80 -1.80
C THR A 73 -9.22 -10.62 -2.25
N GLY A 74 -9.44 -11.75 -2.91
CA GLY A 74 -8.35 -12.48 -3.58
C GLY A 74 -7.65 -11.61 -4.64
N ALA A 75 -8.44 -11.02 -5.55
CA ALA A 75 -7.94 -10.11 -6.58
C ALA A 75 -7.18 -8.90 -6.01
N GLY A 76 -7.65 -8.34 -4.89
CA GLY A 76 -6.93 -7.26 -4.20
C GLY A 76 -5.54 -7.67 -3.70
N ARG A 77 -5.40 -8.89 -3.16
CA ARG A 77 -4.10 -9.44 -2.72
C ARG A 77 -3.17 -9.70 -3.90
N GLU A 78 -3.69 -10.30 -4.98
CA GLU A 78 -2.91 -10.56 -6.19
C GLU A 78 -2.38 -9.27 -6.82
N LEU A 79 -3.23 -8.22 -6.89
CA LEU A 79 -2.83 -6.92 -7.40
C LEU A 79 -1.72 -6.29 -6.56
N LEU A 80 -1.82 -6.36 -5.23
CA LEU A 80 -0.77 -5.87 -4.33
C LEU A 80 0.56 -6.62 -4.53
N ALA A 81 0.51 -7.95 -4.61
CA ALA A 81 1.68 -8.78 -4.83
C ALA A 81 2.36 -8.44 -6.17
N ALA A 82 1.59 -8.40 -7.27
CA ALA A 82 2.07 -8.02 -8.59
C ALA A 82 2.63 -6.58 -8.60
N GLY A 83 2.03 -5.67 -7.82
CA GLY A 83 2.55 -4.31 -7.66
C GLY A 83 3.87 -4.27 -6.87
N ARG A 84 4.06 -5.13 -5.87
CA ARG A 84 5.31 -5.26 -5.11
C ARG A 84 6.43 -5.81 -5.99
N GLU A 85 6.15 -6.87 -6.74
CA GLU A 85 7.13 -7.50 -7.63
C GLU A 85 7.63 -6.53 -8.71
N ARG A 86 6.72 -5.80 -9.37
CA ARG A 86 7.11 -4.77 -10.36
C ARG A 86 7.99 -3.67 -9.77
N ARG A 87 7.68 -3.19 -8.56
CA ARG A 87 8.51 -2.18 -7.88
C ARG A 87 9.89 -2.73 -7.53
N LEU A 88 9.97 -3.99 -7.10
CA LEU A 88 11.22 -4.64 -6.78
C LEU A 88 12.07 -4.84 -8.04
N SER A 89 11.47 -5.35 -9.12
CA SER A 89 12.13 -5.52 -10.42
C SER A 89 12.66 -4.17 -10.93
N PHE A 90 11.82 -3.14 -10.95
CA PHE A 90 12.23 -1.81 -11.36
C PHE A 90 13.43 -1.30 -10.55
N LEU A 91 13.43 -1.47 -9.23
CA LEU A 91 14.54 -1.01 -8.39
C LEU A 91 15.80 -1.86 -8.62
N ALA A 92 15.65 -3.18 -8.74
CA ALA A 92 16.75 -4.10 -9.03
C ALA A 92 17.45 -3.74 -10.35
N ASP A 93 16.67 -3.47 -11.41
CA ASP A 93 17.20 -3.04 -12.70
C ASP A 93 18.00 -1.74 -12.56
N ARG A 94 17.50 -0.75 -11.81
CA ARG A 94 18.25 0.51 -11.59
C ARG A 94 19.52 0.31 -10.76
N LEU A 95 19.48 -0.55 -9.75
CA LEU A 95 20.66 -0.87 -8.93
C LEU A 95 21.72 -1.66 -9.71
N ALA A 96 21.31 -2.45 -10.71
CA ALA A 96 22.23 -3.20 -11.57
C ALA A 96 23.13 -2.27 -12.40
N HIS A 97 22.67 -1.05 -12.73
CA HIS A 97 23.43 -0.06 -13.48
C HIS A 97 24.47 0.71 -12.64
N LEU A 98 24.46 0.54 -11.31
CA LEU A 98 25.40 1.21 -10.42
C LEU A 98 26.72 0.46 -10.31
N SER A 99 27.80 1.17 -10.01
CA SER A 99 29.07 0.56 -9.61
C SER A 99 28.96 -0.13 -8.25
N GLY A 100 29.96 -0.96 -7.91
CA GLY A 100 30.05 -1.57 -6.58
C GLY A 100 30.06 -0.53 -5.45
N ASP A 101 30.83 0.54 -5.62
CA ASP A 101 30.99 1.60 -4.62
C ASP A 101 29.71 2.44 -4.42
N GLU A 102 28.96 2.68 -5.49
CA GLU A 102 27.65 3.34 -5.39
C GLU A 102 26.64 2.46 -4.66
N ARG A 103 26.59 1.15 -4.98
CA ARG A 103 25.74 0.20 -4.24
C ARG A 103 26.11 0.13 -2.77
N ALA A 104 27.41 0.10 -2.44
CA ALA A 104 27.89 0.09 -1.07
C ALA A 104 27.46 1.34 -0.30
N ARG A 105 27.55 2.53 -0.92
CA ARG A 105 27.10 3.79 -0.30
C ARG A 105 25.59 3.82 -0.07
N ILE A 106 24.78 3.32 -1.01
CA ILE A 106 23.33 3.19 -0.82
C ILE A 106 23.04 2.24 0.34
N ALA A 107 23.66 1.06 0.35
CA ALA A 107 23.47 0.06 1.41
C ALA A 107 23.84 0.62 2.80
N ALA A 108 24.94 1.37 2.91
CA ALA A 108 25.36 2.02 4.14
C ALA A 108 24.37 3.08 4.66
N ALA A 109 23.56 3.68 3.77
CA ALA A 109 22.55 4.67 4.15
C ALA A 109 21.23 4.05 4.60
N LEU A 110 20.94 2.79 4.23
CA LEU A 110 19.64 2.14 4.54
C LEU A 110 19.29 2.13 6.04
N PRO A 111 20.21 1.84 6.98
CA PRO A 111 19.88 1.88 8.41
C PRO A 111 19.45 3.26 8.91
N ALA A 112 19.93 4.34 8.28
CA ALA A 112 19.48 5.69 8.62
C ALA A 112 18.11 6.00 7.99
N PHE A 113 17.82 5.48 6.80
CA PHE A 113 16.50 5.57 6.17
C PHE A 113 15.43 4.81 6.97
N ASP A 114 15.74 3.62 7.51
CA ASP A 114 14.78 2.84 8.30
C ASP A 114 14.25 3.62 9.51
N LYS A 115 15.11 4.43 10.14
CA LYS A 115 14.75 5.32 11.26
C LYS A 115 13.72 6.39 10.91
N LEU A 116 13.46 6.66 9.64
CA LEU A 116 12.39 7.58 9.22
C LEU A 116 11.00 6.94 9.31
N PHE A 117 10.93 5.61 9.33
CA PHE A 117 9.68 4.86 9.22
C PHE A 117 9.37 4.04 10.48
N THR A 118 10.39 3.63 11.24
CA THR A 118 10.22 3.24 12.63
C THR A 118 10.21 4.53 13.45
N GLY A 119 9.10 4.83 14.15
CA GLY A 119 9.02 6.00 15.05
C GLY A 119 10.17 6.02 16.09
N PRO A 120 10.32 7.12 16.85
CA PRO A 120 11.40 7.27 17.84
C PRO A 120 11.45 6.12 18.86
#